data_AF-A0A4R5UTD9-F1
#
_entry.id   AF-A0A4R5UTD9-F1
#
_cell.length_a   1.000
_cell.length_b   1.000
_cell.length_c   1.000
_cell.angle_alpha   90.00
_cell.angle_beta   90.00
_cell.angle_gamma   90.00
#
_symmetry.space_group_name_H-M   'P 1'
#
loop_
_entity.id
_entity.type
_entity.pdbx_description
1 polymer ?
#
loop_
_entity_poly.entity_id
_entity_poly.type
_entity_poly.pdbx_seq_one_letter_code
_entity_poly.pdbx_strand_id
1 'polypeptide(L)' 'MKRPDIDNPDLPLADLFFHWPRVSLVFLDRGMLCPGCPIAPFHTVIEACEEYGLDEMAFRAEIRRGASDEA' A
#
# COMPACT_ATOMS: atom_id res chain seq x y z
N MET A 1 -18.01 -4.93 3.92
CA MET A 1 -17.04 -5.90 3.38
C MET A 1 -16.13 -6.36 4.49
N LYS A 2 -15.65 -7.61 4.45
CA LYS A 2 -14.63 -8.10 5.38
C LYS A 2 -13.33 -7.35 5.09
N ARG A 3 -12.59 -6.95 6.14
CA ARG A 3 -11.26 -6.34 5.96
C ARG A 3 -10.35 -7.37 5.24
N PRO A 4 -9.64 -6.96 4.17
CA PRO A 4 -8.72 -7.84 3.48
C PRO A 4 -7.49 -8.14 4.33
N ASP A 5 -6.68 -9.10 3.89
CA ASP A 5 -5.35 -9.34 4.46
C ASP A 5 -4.37 -8.25 3.99
N ILE A 6 -3.76 -7.54 4.94
CA ILE A 6 -2.78 -6.49 4.64
C ILE A 6 -1.49 -7.04 4.04
N ASP A 7 -1.18 -8.32 4.29
CA ASP A 7 0.02 -8.97 3.79
C ASP A 7 -0.15 -9.56 2.39
N ASN A 8 -1.35 -9.49 1.82
CA ASN A 8 -1.60 -9.94 0.45
C ASN A 8 -0.83 -9.05 -0.55
N PRO A 9 0.17 -9.57 -1.29
CA PRO A 9 0.91 -8.78 -2.28
C PRO A 9 0.02 -8.32 -3.44
N ASP A 10 -1.05 -9.07 -3.73
CA ASP A 10 -2.02 -8.77 -4.79
C ASP A 10 -3.15 -7.84 -4.30
N LEU A 11 -3.04 -7.23 -3.12
CA LEU A 11 -4.04 -6.29 -2.60
C LEU A 11 -4.03 -5.02 -3.45
N PRO A 12 -5.17 -4.58 -4.04
CA PRO A 12 -5.24 -3.31 -4.73
C PRO A 12 -4.92 -2.14 -3.79
N LEU A 13 -4.14 -1.18 -4.29
CA LEU A 13 -3.71 -0.01 -3.53
C LEU A 13 -4.90 0.82 -3.05
N ALA A 14 -5.98 0.92 -3.84
CA ALA A 14 -7.20 1.61 -3.41
C ALA A 14 -7.83 0.93 -2.17
N ASP A 15 -7.87 -0.40 -2.13
CA ASP A 15 -8.39 -1.15 -0.98
C ASP A 15 -7.46 -1.00 0.24
N LEU A 16 -6.14 -1.01 0.01
CA LEU A 16 -5.15 -0.76 1.05
C LEU A 16 -5.37 0.63 1.69
N PHE A 17 -5.47 1.70 0.89
CA PHE A 17 -5.69 3.05 1.40
C PHE A 17 -7.07 3.25 2.01
N PHE A 18 -8.09 2.56 1.51
CA PHE A 18 -9.44 2.60 2.08
C PHE A 18 -9.48 1.98 3.48
N HIS A 19 -8.82 0.84 3.68
CA HIS A 19 -8.82 0.11 4.94
C HIS A 19 -7.74 0.55 5.94
N TRP A 20 -6.70 1.25 5.46
CA TRP A 20 -5.61 1.81 6.27
C TRP A 20 -5.15 3.18 5.71
N PRO A 21 -5.91 4.27 5.92
CA PRO A 21 -5.60 5.57 5.32
C PRO A 21 -4.20 6.11 5.66
N ARG A 22 -3.68 5.82 6.87
CA ARG A 22 -2.32 6.22 7.27
C ARG A 22 -1.22 5.62 6.41
N VAL A 23 -1.46 4.44 5.80
CA VAL A 23 -0.50 3.81 4.89
C VAL A 23 -0.22 4.69 3.67
N SER A 24 -1.13 5.59 3.28
CA SER A 24 -0.86 6.57 2.22
C SER A 24 0.41 7.40 2.46
N LEU A 25 0.76 7.68 3.73
CA LEU A 25 1.98 8.41 4.07
C LEU A 25 3.24 7.63 3.72
N VAL A 26 3.24 6.28 3.89
CA VAL A 26 4.37 5.42 3.50
C VAL A 26 4.69 5.58 2.01
N PHE A 27 3.66 5.73 1.17
CA PHE A 27 3.79 5.96 -0.27
C PHE A 27 4.22 7.40 -0.58
N LEU A 28 3.59 8.39 0.06
CA LEU A 28 3.87 9.81 -0.17
C LEU A 28 5.28 10.20 0.28
N ASP A 29 5.76 9.66 1.40
CA ASP A 29 7.12 9.89 1.92
C ASP A 29 8.21 9.36 0.97
N ARG A 30 7.85 8.38 0.12
CA ARG A 30 8.68 7.83 -0.95
C ARG A 30 8.50 8.56 -2.29
N GLY A 31 7.65 9.59 -2.34
CA GLY A 31 7.32 10.33 -3.56
C GLY A 31 6.39 9.58 -4.53
N MET A 32 5.76 8.49 -4.08
CA MET A 32 4.83 7.71 -4.88
C MET A 32 3.45 8.38 -4.90
N LEU A 33 2.85 8.51 -6.08
CA LEU A 33 1.56 9.19 -6.27
C LEU A 33 0.35 8.25 -6.19
N CYS A 34 0.57 6.98 -5.83
CA CYS A 34 -0.45 5.93 -5.81
C CYS A 34 -1.74 6.30 -5.04
N PRO A 35 -1.71 6.98 -3.87
CA PRO A 35 -2.93 7.32 -3.14
C PRO A 35 -3.92 8.22 -3.90
N GLY A 36 -3.44 9.02 -4.87
CA GLY A 36 -4.27 9.89 -5.69
C GLY A 36 -4.47 9.40 -7.12
N CYS A 37 -3.96 8.21 -7.46
CA CYS A 37 -3.91 7.75 -8.84
C CYS A 37 -5.23 7.05 -9.23
N PRO A 38 -5.88 7.41 -10.36
CA PRO A 38 -7.15 6.79 -10.76
C PRO A 38 -7.04 5.30 -11.07
N ILE A 39 -5.82 4.79 -11.31
CA ILE A 39 -5.57 3.36 -11.55
C ILE A 39 -5.36 2.55 -10.25
N ALA A 40 -5.31 3.19 -9.08
CA ALA A 40 -5.08 2.50 -7.79
C ALA A 40 -6.04 1.31 -7.51
N PRO A 41 -7.30 1.26 -7.99
CA PRO A 41 -8.15 0.09 -7.84
C PRO A 41 -7.71 -1.15 -8.63
N PHE A 42 -6.81 -0.98 -9.59
CA PHE A 42 -6.29 -2.04 -10.45
C PHE A 42 -4.80 -2.28 -10.25
N HIS A 43 -4.16 -1.47 -9.43
CA HIS A 43 -2.73 -1.50 -9.17
C HIS A 43 -2.49 -2.12 -7.80
N THR A 44 -1.71 -3.18 -7.72
CA THR A 44 -1.43 -3.96 -6.50
C THR A 44 -0.15 -3.52 -5.79
N VAL A 45 0.07 -4.03 -4.57
CA VAL A 45 1.30 -3.76 -3.81
C VAL A 45 2.54 -4.30 -4.54
N ILE A 46 2.47 -5.51 -5.10
CA ILE A 46 3.61 -6.11 -5.80
C ILE A 46 3.95 -5.36 -7.09
N GLU A 47 2.95 -4.97 -7.88
CA GLU A 47 3.16 -4.14 -9.07
C GLU A 47 3.78 -2.78 -8.72
N ALA A 48 3.38 -2.16 -7.60
CA ALA A 48 4.02 -0.92 -7.14
C ALA A 48 5.48 -1.15 -6.72
N CYS A 49 5.81 -2.32 -6.17
CA CYS A 49 7.20 -2.65 -5.87
C CYS A 49 8.01 -2.81 -7.16
N GLU A 50 7.46 -3.48 -8.17
CA GLU A 50 8.10 -3.66 -9.46
C GLU A 50 8.31 -2.32 -10.19
N GLU A 51 7.30 -1.45 -10.23
CA GLU A 51 7.35 -0.14 -10.90
C GLU A 51 8.40 0.79 -10.28
N TYR A 52 8.51 0.79 -8.95
CA TYR A 52 9.41 1.68 -8.21
C TYR A 52 10.74 1.01 -7.79
N GLY A 53 10.98 -0.24 -8.20
CA GLY A 53 12.20 -0.99 -7.88
C GLY A 53 12.42 -1.23 -6.39
N LEU A 54 11.34 -1.51 -5.65
CA LEU A 54 11.35 -1.72 -4.21
C LEU A 54 11.54 -3.20 -3.85
N ASP A 55 12.18 -3.45 -2.70
CA ASP A 55 12.13 -4.78 -2.08
C ASP A 55 10.73 -5.01 -1.50
N GLU A 56 10.01 -5.95 -2.09
CA GLU A 56 8.59 -6.22 -1.79
C GLU A 56 8.39 -6.63 -0.32
N MET A 57 9.29 -7.45 0.23
CA MET A 57 9.20 -7.88 1.63
C MET A 57 9.43 -6.74 2.62
N ALA A 58 10.44 -5.90 2.39
CA ALA A 58 10.74 -4.74 3.20
C ALA A 58 9.62 -3.69 3.12
N PHE A 59 9.07 -3.47 1.92
CA PHE A 59 8.00 -2.52 1.72
C PHE A 59 6.69 -2.96 2.40
N ARG A 60 6.31 -4.24 2.30
CA ARG A 60 5.17 -4.78 3.06
C ARG A 60 5.38 -4.66 4.58
N ALA A 61 6.61 -4.79 5.07
CA ALA A 61 6.91 -4.56 6.48
C ALA A 61 6.71 -3.09 6.90
N GLU A 62 7.01 -2.12 6.03
CA GLU A 62 6.71 -0.70 6.26
C GLU A 62 5.20 -0.43 6.25
N ILE A 63 4.48 -1.00 5.29
CA ILE A 63 3.02 -0.92 5.22
C ILE A 63 2.39 -1.42 6.52
N ARG A 64 2.82 -2.59 7.03
CA ARG A 64 2.34 -3.13 8.32
C ARG A 64 2.61 -2.18 9.49
N ARG A 65 3.78 -1.53 9.52
CA ARG A 65 4.12 -0.54 10.56
C ARG A 65 3.18 0.66 10.48
N GLY A 66 3.04 1.27 9.30
CA GLY A 66 2.15 2.42 9.09
C GLY A 66 0.68 2.15 9.39
N ALA A 67 0.24 0.90 9.19
CA ALA A 67 -1.09 0.41 9.54
C ALA A 67 -1.29 0.14 11.05
N SER A 68 -0.21 -0.09 11.80
CA SER A 68 -0.26 -0.38 13.24
C SER A 68 -0.18 0.88 14.11
N ASP A 69 0.35 1.98 13.58
CA ASP A 69 0.46 3.30 14.24
C ASP A 69 -0.91 4.02 14.39
N GLU A 70 -1.99 3.25 14.47
CA GLU A 70 -3.38 3.71 14.65
C GLU A 70 -3.82 3.66 16.12
N ALA A 71 -2.85 3.64 17.04
CA ALA A 71 -3.02 3.70 18.50
C ALA A 71 -3.01 5.14 19.04
#